data_AF-A0A0M2K843-F1
#
_entry.id   AF-A0A0M2K843-F1
#
_cell.length_a   1.000
_cell.length_b   1.000
_cell.length_c   1.000
_cell.angle_alpha   90.00
_cell.angle_beta   90.00
_cell.angle_gamma   90.00
#
_symmetry.space_group_name_H-M   'P 1'
#
loop_
_entity.id
_entity.type
_entity.pdbx_description
1 polymer ?
#
loop_
_entity_poly.entity_id
_entity_poly.type
_entity_poly.pdbx_seq_one_letter_code
_entity_poly.pdbx_strand_id
1 'polypeptide(L)'
;MRQLSLVLPPDQPWGLWTSRQIVARLMDTFGPSLAGTRTEPVDVRTPDGGRVVGEWVWGRGVPRDTTRAIYFVHGSGFALCSTRTHRRLVSWLSRLTGIGVFSIDYRLAPQHRFPTAADDVRRGWEWLTGEHGIAPERTVIAGDSAGGHLTVDLLLQPDVHHPAGMVLLSPLLDLTFALARTRERTRPDPAIRSRDAARLVELYCRGIEHTHPRLKLDVAQGRTLPPALIQAGGAEMLAADAIALAEDLRAAGGEAHLQIWPDQVHVFQALPRLTPEAVPAMRDVAGFIADVLTQPMIEQAG
;
A
#
# COMPACT_ATOMS: atom_id res chain seq x y z
N MET A 1 5.40 4.00 28.37
CA MET A 1 4.26 4.88 28.01
C MET A 1 2.99 4.03 27.99
N ARG A 2 1.89 4.47 28.60
CA ARG A 2 0.62 3.74 28.56
C ARG A 2 0.12 3.72 27.11
N GLN A 3 -0.23 2.53 26.59
CA GLN A 3 -0.83 2.37 25.27
C GLN A 3 -2.12 3.20 25.20
N LEU A 4 -2.17 4.16 24.27
CA LEU A 4 -3.40 4.85 23.90
C LEU A 4 -4.17 3.95 22.93
N SER A 5 -4.89 2.95 23.46
CA SER A 5 -5.88 2.22 22.66
C SER A 5 -7.09 3.13 22.43
N LEU A 6 -6.96 4.08 21.49
CA LEU A 6 -8.02 4.98 21.02
C LEU A 6 -8.78 4.37 19.83
N VAL A 7 -8.88 3.04 19.77
CA VAL A 7 -9.72 2.39 18.77
C VAL A 7 -11.14 2.41 19.29
N LEU A 8 -11.89 3.43 18.87
CA LEU A 8 -13.34 3.46 19.03
C LEU A 8 -13.95 2.22 18.37
N PRO A 9 -15.06 1.66 18.90
CA PRO A 9 -15.65 0.42 18.41
C PRO A 9 -15.91 0.50 16.90
N PRO A 10 -15.12 -0.20 16.06
CA PRO A 10 -15.16 -0.03 14.60
C PRO A 10 -16.39 -0.70 13.97
N ASP A 11 -17.07 -1.57 14.73
CA ASP A 11 -18.34 -2.20 14.39
C ASP A 11 -19.53 -1.23 14.41
N GLN A 12 -19.38 -0.08 15.08
CA GLN A 12 -20.39 0.96 15.12
C GLN A 12 -20.11 2.06 14.08
N PRO A 13 -21.10 2.47 13.25
CA PRO A 13 -20.89 3.49 12.21
C PRO A 13 -20.28 4.81 12.73
N TRP A 14 -20.68 5.25 13.92
CA TRP A 14 -20.15 6.48 14.55
C TRP A 14 -18.71 6.31 15.03
N GLY A 15 -18.35 5.12 15.53
CA GLY A 15 -17.00 4.81 16.01
C GLY A 15 -16.02 4.77 14.86
N LEU A 16 -16.40 4.11 13.75
CA LEU A 16 -15.60 4.08 12.53
C LEU A 16 -15.42 5.48 11.93
N TRP A 17 -16.50 6.26 11.82
CA TRP A 17 -16.43 7.64 11.32
C TRP A 17 -15.46 8.50 12.15
N THR A 18 -15.52 8.39 13.47
CA THR A 18 -14.65 9.16 14.37
C THR A 18 -13.18 8.73 14.23
N SER A 19 -12.92 7.42 14.14
CA SER A 19 -11.58 6.88 13.87
C SER A 19 -11.01 7.40 12.55
N ARG A 20 -11.81 7.48 11.48
CA ARG A 20 -11.41 8.08 10.20
C ARG A 20 -10.95 9.54 10.37
N GLN A 21 -11.66 10.33 11.17
CA GLN A 21 -11.29 11.73 11.44
C GLN A 21 -9.99 11.85 12.24
N ILE A 22 -9.77 10.97 13.22
CA ILE A 22 -8.54 10.96 14.03
C ILE A 22 -7.34 10.63 13.16
N VAL A 23 -7.43 9.57 12.35
CA VAL A 23 -6.36 9.17 11.42
C VAL A 23 -6.03 10.30 10.45
N ALA A 24 -7.04 10.92 9.84
CA ALA A 24 -6.82 12.05 8.93
C ALA A 24 -6.07 13.21 9.60
N ARG A 25 -6.46 13.59 10.83
CA ARG A 25 -5.79 14.67 11.58
C ARG A 25 -4.34 14.33 11.93
N LEU A 26 -4.07 13.09 12.34
CA LEU A 26 -2.71 12.64 12.66
C LEU A 26 -1.81 12.71 11.42
N MET A 27 -2.29 12.19 10.28
CA MET A 27 -1.56 12.24 9.01
C MET A 27 -1.32 13.68 8.54
N ASP A 28 -2.31 14.57 8.68
CA ASP A 28 -2.17 15.99 8.35
C ASP A 28 -1.13 16.71 9.22
N THR A 29 -0.99 16.31 10.48
CA THR A 29 -0.12 16.96 11.46
C THR A 29 1.34 16.54 11.29
N PHE A 30 1.59 15.24 11.11
CA PHE A 30 2.92 14.66 11.17
C PHE A 30 3.54 14.33 9.81
N GLY A 31 2.77 14.42 8.72
CA GLY A 31 3.26 14.22 7.36
C GLY A 31 4.10 15.40 6.81
N PRO A 32 4.80 15.19 5.68
CA PRO A 32 5.57 16.23 4.97
C PRO A 32 4.65 17.31 4.39
N SER A 33 5.16 18.54 4.22
CA SER A 33 4.35 19.67 3.73
C SER A 33 3.78 19.44 2.33
N LEU A 34 2.51 19.81 2.12
CA LEU A 34 1.86 19.82 0.81
C LEU A 34 2.15 21.08 -0.01
N ALA A 35 2.95 22.04 0.48
CA ALA A 35 3.18 23.30 -0.21
C ALA A 35 3.70 23.11 -1.65
N GLY A 36 2.92 23.59 -2.63
CA GLY A 36 3.21 23.44 -4.05
C GLY A 36 2.82 22.08 -4.66
N THR A 37 2.14 21.21 -3.91
CA THR A 37 1.51 19.99 -4.43
C THR A 37 0.36 20.37 -5.35
N ARG A 38 0.26 19.68 -6.49
CA ARG A 38 -0.91 19.75 -7.37
C ARG A 38 -1.63 18.42 -7.37
N THR A 39 -2.94 18.47 -7.41
CA THR A 39 -3.80 17.29 -7.52
C THR A 39 -4.79 17.44 -8.65
N GLU A 40 -5.21 16.32 -9.22
CA GLU A 40 -6.28 16.25 -10.21
C GLU A 40 -7.16 15.04 -9.92
N PRO A 41 -8.45 15.24 -9.59
CA PRO A 41 -9.35 14.14 -9.30
C PRO A 41 -9.64 13.34 -10.58
N VAL A 42 -9.75 12.03 -10.44
CA VAL A 42 -10.17 11.10 -11.49
C VAL A 42 -11.48 10.48 -11.06
N ASP A 43 -12.48 10.57 -11.92
CA ASP A 43 -13.78 9.93 -11.77
C ASP A 43 -14.29 9.59 -13.17
N VAL A 44 -13.94 8.39 -13.63
CA VAL A 44 -14.17 7.97 -15.02
C VAL A 44 -14.95 6.68 -15.06
N ARG A 45 -15.78 6.55 -16.10
CA ARG A 45 -16.49 5.32 -16.44
C ARG A 45 -15.65 4.56 -17.46
N THR A 46 -15.34 3.31 -17.17
CA THR A 46 -14.63 2.41 -18.09
C THR A 46 -15.63 1.84 -19.13
N PRO A 47 -15.18 1.42 -20.32
CA PRO A 47 -16.05 0.91 -21.39
C PRO A 47 -16.95 -0.27 -20.99
N ASP A 48 -16.51 -1.08 -20.03
CA ASP A 48 -17.26 -2.21 -19.44
C ASP A 48 -18.34 -1.77 -18.43
N GLY A 49 -18.54 -0.46 -18.24
CA GLY A 49 -19.50 0.12 -17.30
C GLY A 49 -18.98 0.28 -15.86
N GLY A 50 -17.74 -0.15 -15.60
CA GLY A 50 -17.03 0.08 -14.35
C GLY A 50 -16.77 1.56 -14.06
N ARG A 51 -16.20 1.83 -12.88
CA ARG A 51 -15.85 3.19 -12.44
C ARG A 51 -14.49 3.18 -11.78
N VAL A 52 -13.62 4.10 -12.17
CA VAL A 52 -12.33 4.35 -11.53
C VAL A 52 -12.40 5.70 -10.85
N VAL A 53 -12.15 5.70 -9.53
CA VAL A 53 -12.11 6.90 -8.71
C VAL A 53 -10.73 6.99 -8.08
N GLY A 54 -10.09 8.15 -8.15
CA GLY A 54 -8.76 8.35 -7.61
C GLY A 54 -8.31 9.79 -7.74
N GLU A 55 -7.02 10.02 -7.57
CA GLU A 55 -6.41 11.31 -7.87
C GLU A 55 -4.99 11.16 -8.40
N TRP A 56 -4.66 11.99 -9.37
CA TRP A 56 -3.27 12.29 -9.68
C TRP A 56 -2.69 13.27 -8.68
N VAL A 57 -1.46 13.02 -8.25
CA VAL A 57 -0.70 13.89 -7.34
C VAL A 57 0.68 14.15 -7.92
N TRP A 58 1.04 15.44 -8.01
CA TRP A 58 2.37 15.89 -8.40
C TRP A 58 2.97 16.73 -7.27
N GLY A 59 4.14 16.31 -6.80
CA GLY A 59 4.93 17.06 -5.84
C GLY A 59 5.36 18.42 -6.40
N ARG A 60 5.84 19.30 -5.52
CA ARG A 60 6.32 20.64 -5.91
C ARG A 60 7.39 20.52 -6.99
N GLY A 61 7.14 21.17 -8.14
CA GLY A 61 8.08 21.23 -9.26
C GLY A 61 8.04 20.01 -10.20
N VAL A 62 7.24 18.98 -9.90
CA VAL A 62 7.14 17.79 -10.73
C VAL A 62 6.24 18.08 -11.94
N PRO A 63 6.71 17.91 -13.19
CA PRO A 63 5.90 18.15 -14.38
C PRO A 63 4.71 17.18 -14.45
N ARG A 64 3.66 17.56 -15.18
CA ARG A 64 2.53 16.66 -15.49
C ARG A 64 2.86 15.70 -16.63
N ASP A 65 4.10 15.24 -16.68
CA ASP A 65 4.51 14.22 -17.64
C ASP A 65 3.83 12.90 -17.26
N THR A 66 3.23 12.25 -18.26
CA THR A 66 2.51 10.98 -18.12
C THR A 66 3.27 9.83 -18.77
N THR A 67 4.55 10.00 -19.13
CA THR A 67 5.34 8.89 -19.69
C THR A 67 5.67 7.80 -18.67
N ARG A 68 5.61 8.13 -17.36
CA ARG A 68 5.81 7.23 -16.22
C ARG A 68 4.81 7.55 -15.13
N ALA A 69 4.44 6.56 -14.33
CA ALA A 69 3.56 6.76 -13.19
C ALA A 69 3.90 5.86 -12.00
N ILE A 70 3.54 6.32 -10.82
CA ILE A 70 3.45 5.47 -9.64
C ILE A 70 1.98 5.19 -9.38
N TYR A 71 1.57 3.93 -9.39
CA TYR A 71 0.24 3.52 -8.99
C TYR A 71 0.22 3.24 -7.49
N PHE A 72 -0.45 4.09 -6.70
CA PHE A 72 -0.43 4.00 -5.25
C PHE A 72 -1.73 3.44 -4.68
N VAL A 73 -1.63 2.34 -3.93
CA VAL A 73 -2.73 1.67 -3.24
C VAL A 73 -2.60 1.92 -1.74
N HIS A 74 -3.42 2.81 -1.22
CA HIS A 74 -3.29 3.25 0.18
C HIS A 74 -3.66 2.17 1.19
N GLY A 75 -3.02 2.16 2.36
CA GLY A 75 -3.39 1.33 3.49
C GLY A 75 -4.60 1.90 4.23
N SER A 76 -5.57 1.06 4.56
CA SER A 76 -6.79 1.51 5.25
C SER A 76 -7.34 0.52 6.29
N GLY A 77 -6.69 -0.64 6.48
CA GLY A 77 -7.37 -1.80 7.07
C GLY A 77 -8.68 -2.13 6.35
N PHE A 78 -8.74 -1.80 5.04
CA PHE A 78 -9.93 -1.84 4.18
C PHE A 78 -11.07 -0.90 4.58
N ALA A 79 -10.91 -0.03 5.58
CA ALA A 79 -12.04 0.68 6.21
C ALA A 79 -11.78 2.15 6.59
N LEU A 80 -10.54 2.64 6.71
CA LEU A 80 -10.27 3.93 7.38
C LEU A 80 -9.80 5.06 6.47
N CYS A 81 -8.86 4.78 5.59
CA CYS A 81 -8.11 5.82 4.88
C CYS A 81 -8.71 6.14 3.52
N SER A 82 -8.15 7.13 2.85
CA SER A 82 -8.47 7.53 1.48
C SER A 82 -7.26 8.16 0.80
N THR A 83 -7.39 8.48 -0.48
CA THR A 83 -6.43 9.29 -1.23
C THR A 83 -5.99 10.56 -0.46
N ARG A 84 -6.95 11.28 0.15
CA ARG A 84 -6.68 12.48 0.95
C ARG A 84 -5.75 12.21 2.13
N THR A 85 -5.95 11.13 2.88
CA THR A 85 -5.11 10.80 4.04
C THR A 85 -3.67 10.46 3.66
N HIS A 86 -3.46 9.93 2.45
CA HIS A 86 -2.15 9.54 1.93
C HIS A 86 -1.50 10.62 1.06
N ARG A 87 -2.24 11.68 0.71
CA ARG A 87 -1.78 12.76 -0.19
C ARG A 87 -0.42 13.34 0.17
N ARG A 88 -0.11 13.46 1.47
CA ARG A 88 1.19 13.96 1.95
C ARG A 88 2.33 13.02 1.62
N LEU A 89 2.16 11.73 1.92
CA LEU A 89 3.13 10.69 1.61
C LEU A 89 3.36 10.62 0.10
N VAL A 90 2.28 10.53 -0.70
CA VAL A 90 2.40 10.40 -2.15
C VAL A 90 2.92 11.67 -2.83
N SER A 91 2.61 12.87 -2.32
CA SER A 91 3.21 14.11 -2.80
C SER A 91 4.72 14.16 -2.53
N TRP A 92 5.15 13.66 -1.37
CA TRP A 92 6.56 13.58 -1.04
C TRP A 92 7.28 12.55 -1.91
N LEU A 93 6.68 11.37 -2.11
CA LEU A 93 7.17 10.36 -3.03
C LEU A 93 7.31 10.92 -4.46
N SER A 94 6.27 11.60 -4.96
CA SER A 94 6.28 12.26 -6.26
C SER A 94 7.42 13.27 -6.36
N ARG A 95 7.62 14.10 -5.33
CA ARG A 95 8.72 15.07 -5.30
C ARG A 95 10.10 14.42 -5.31
N LEU A 96 10.29 13.30 -4.60
CA LEU A 96 11.57 12.61 -4.53
C LEU A 96 11.91 11.89 -5.84
N THR A 97 10.89 11.35 -6.53
CA THR A 97 11.06 10.57 -7.76
C THR A 97 10.98 11.42 -9.02
N GLY A 98 10.34 12.59 -8.96
CA GLY A 98 10.02 13.38 -10.15
C GLY A 98 8.88 12.79 -10.99
N ILE A 99 8.10 11.84 -10.44
CA ILE A 99 7.06 11.09 -11.15
C ILE A 99 5.68 11.45 -10.60
N GLY A 100 4.67 11.50 -11.46
CA GLY A 100 3.27 11.64 -11.05
C GLY A 100 2.75 10.38 -10.35
N VAL A 101 2.02 10.54 -9.25
CA VAL A 101 1.42 9.41 -8.52
C VAL A 101 -0.07 9.37 -8.80
N PHE A 102 -0.58 8.27 -9.35
CA PHE A 102 -2.01 7.99 -9.41
C PHE A 102 -2.40 7.18 -8.16
N SER A 103 -3.14 7.81 -7.25
CA SER A 103 -3.62 7.20 -6.01
C SER A 103 -5.06 6.74 -6.20
N ILE A 104 -5.32 5.43 -6.11
CA ILE A 104 -6.66 4.87 -6.28
C ILE A 104 -7.50 5.09 -5.01
N ASP A 105 -8.75 5.53 -5.18
CA ASP A 105 -9.75 5.68 -4.10
C ASP A 105 -10.69 4.47 -4.12
N TYR A 106 -10.16 3.29 -3.74
CA TYR A 106 -10.93 2.06 -3.74
C TYR A 106 -12.03 2.07 -2.67
N ARG A 107 -13.14 1.39 -2.95
CA ARG A 107 -14.28 1.36 -2.03
C ARG A 107 -13.97 0.57 -0.75
N LEU A 108 -14.49 1.07 0.38
CA LEU A 108 -14.15 0.61 1.71
C LEU A 108 -15.27 -0.16 2.41
N ALA A 109 -14.86 -1.08 3.27
CA ALA A 109 -15.71 -1.72 4.25
C ALA A 109 -16.17 -0.74 5.34
N PRO A 110 -17.30 -1.03 6.00
CA PRO A 110 -18.20 -2.17 5.79
C PRO A 110 -19.21 -1.98 4.66
N GLN A 111 -19.30 -0.78 4.05
CA GLN A 111 -20.25 -0.48 2.98
C GLN A 111 -19.98 -1.31 1.73
N HIS A 112 -18.70 -1.55 1.44
CA HIS A 112 -18.23 -2.35 0.32
C HIS A 112 -17.25 -3.41 0.83
N ARG A 113 -17.76 -4.62 1.01
CA ARG A 113 -16.98 -5.75 1.53
C ARG A 113 -16.19 -6.45 0.42
N PHE A 114 -15.39 -7.45 0.79
CA PHE A 114 -14.69 -8.31 -0.14
C PHE A 114 -15.63 -8.84 -1.24
N PRO A 115 -15.20 -8.86 -2.52
CA PRO A 115 -13.88 -8.50 -3.06
C PRO A 115 -13.74 -7.04 -3.55
N THR A 116 -14.66 -6.14 -3.18
CA THR A 116 -14.84 -4.84 -3.85
C THR A 116 -13.56 -3.99 -3.94
N ALA A 117 -12.79 -3.87 -2.85
CA ALA A 117 -11.55 -3.10 -2.84
C ALA A 117 -10.53 -3.65 -3.84
N ALA A 118 -10.43 -4.98 -3.91
CA ALA A 118 -9.51 -5.67 -4.79
C ALA A 118 -9.92 -5.57 -6.27
N ASP A 119 -11.23 -5.50 -6.55
CA ASP A 119 -11.75 -5.23 -7.90
C ASP A 119 -11.50 -3.78 -8.34
N ASP A 120 -11.59 -2.83 -7.41
CA ASP A 120 -11.33 -1.41 -7.71
C ASP A 120 -9.85 -1.14 -7.96
N VAL A 121 -8.96 -1.80 -7.21
CA VAL A 121 -7.51 -1.73 -7.44
C VAL A 121 -7.14 -2.31 -8.80
N ARG A 122 -7.70 -3.46 -9.16
CA ARG A 122 -7.51 -4.03 -10.50
C ARG A 122 -8.00 -3.10 -11.61
N ARG A 123 -9.22 -2.57 -11.47
CA ARG A 123 -9.79 -1.66 -12.48
C ARG A 123 -8.97 -0.37 -12.62
N GLY A 124 -8.45 0.16 -11.51
CA GLY A 124 -7.56 1.31 -11.54
C GLY A 124 -6.25 1.06 -12.28
N TRP A 125 -5.67 -0.12 -12.09
CA TRP A 125 -4.48 -0.57 -12.81
C TRP A 125 -4.73 -0.74 -14.32
N GLU A 126 -5.82 -1.42 -14.68
CA GLU A 126 -6.21 -1.63 -16.09
C GLU A 126 -6.54 -0.31 -16.80
N TRP A 127 -7.22 0.62 -16.11
CA TRP A 127 -7.45 1.95 -16.64
C TRP A 127 -6.14 2.72 -16.84
N LEU A 128 -5.23 2.70 -15.86
CA LEU A 128 -3.95 3.42 -15.93
C LEU A 128 -3.08 2.92 -17.10
N THR A 129 -3.03 1.59 -17.27
CA THR A 129 -2.13 0.95 -18.24
C THR A 129 -2.73 0.79 -19.63
N GLY A 130 -4.06 0.64 -19.72
CA GLY A 130 -4.80 0.55 -20.97
C GLY A 130 -5.34 1.89 -21.45
N GLU A 131 -6.40 2.39 -20.81
CA GLU A 131 -7.14 3.57 -21.29
C GLU A 131 -6.35 4.89 -21.18
N HIS A 132 -5.65 5.09 -20.07
CA HIS A 132 -4.76 6.24 -19.87
C HIS A 132 -3.43 6.06 -20.62
N GLY A 133 -3.05 4.82 -20.93
CA GLY A 133 -1.97 4.49 -21.87
C GLY A 133 -0.54 4.55 -21.30
N ILE A 134 -0.35 4.43 -19.99
CA ILE A 134 1.00 4.34 -19.41
C ILE A 134 1.40 2.87 -19.32
N ALA A 135 2.33 2.44 -20.19
CA ALA A 135 2.77 1.05 -20.24
C ALA A 135 3.18 0.49 -18.86
N PRO A 136 2.81 -0.77 -18.51
CA PRO A 136 3.17 -1.39 -17.23
C PRO A 136 4.66 -1.25 -16.88
N GLU A 137 5.54 -1.45 -17.84
CA GLU A 137 7.00 -1.38 -17.68
C GLU A 137 7.52 0.05 -17.43
N ARG A 138 6.65 1.07 -17.56
CA ARG A 138 6.91 2.47 -17.20
C ARG A 138 6.19 2.89 -15.92
N THR A 139 5.63 1.93 -15.21
CA THR A 139 4.95 2.16 -13.94
C THR A 139 5.60 1.38 -12.80
N VAL A 140 5.51 1.95 -11.60
CA VAL A 140 5.79 1.23 -10.36
C VAL A 140 4.50 1.20 -9.55
N ILE A 141 4.16 0.05 -8.99
CA ILE A 141 3.07 -0.04 -8.02
C ILE A 141 3.63 0.15 -6.61
N ALA A 142 2.95 0.93 -5.78
CA ALA A 142 3.32 1.14 -4.40
C ALA A 142 2.10 0.96 -3.50
N GLY A 143 2.26 0.38 -2.32
CA GLY A 143 1.17 0.29 -1.36
C GLY A 143 1.66 0.10 0.06
N ASP A 144 0.84 0.52 1.02
CA ASP A 144 1.14 0.39 2.44
C ASP A 144 0.09 -0.45 3.16
N SER A 145 0.49 -1.21 4.19
CA SER A 145 -0.43 -1.99 5.03
C SER A 145 -1.39 -2.87 4.21
N ALA A 146 -2.71 -2.71 4.38
CA ALA A 146 -3.74 -3.40 3.58
C ALA A 146 -3.66 -3.10 2.07
N GLY A 147 -3.12 -1.94 1.67
CA GLY A 147 -2.82 -1.64 0.28
C GLY A 147 -1.69 -2.50 -0.27
N GLY A 148 -0.75 -2.93 0.59
CA GLY A 148 0.26 -3.93 0.26
C GLY A 148 -0.36 -5.29 -0.07
N HIS A 149 -1.37 -5.74 0.70
CA HIS A 149 -2.16 -6.94 0.38
C HIS A 149 -2.76 -6.84 -1.03
N LEU A 150 -3.46 -5.72 -1.30
CA LEU A 150 -4.16 -5.49 -2.56
C LEU A 150 -3.20 -5.41 -3.75
N THR A 151 -2.01 -4.83 -3.55
CA THR A 151 -0.94 -4.81 -4.55
C THR A 151 -0.48 -6.23 -4.88
N VAL A 152 -0.19 -7.07 -3.88
CA VAL A 152 0.27 -8.45 -4.14
C VAL A 152 -0.85 -9.31 -4.73
N ASP A 153 -2.10 -9.17 -4.25
CA ASP A 153 -3.28 -9.81 -4.83
C ASP A 153 -3.42 -9.51 -6.33
N LEU A 154 -3.29 -8.23 -6.70
CA LEU A 154 -3.34 -7.81 -8.11
C LEU A 154 -2.26 -8.49 -8.95
N LEU A 155 -1.00 -8.44 -8.50
CA LEU A 155 0.13 -8.92 -9.29
C LEU A 155 0.22 -10.44 -9.40
N LEU A 156 -0.43 -11.19 -8.50
CA LEU A 156 -0.56 -12.63 -8.60
C LEU A 156 -1.58 -13.08 -9.66
N GLN A 157 -2.43 -12.18 -10.16
CA GLN A 157 -3.40 -12.54 -11.19
C GLN A 157 -2.68 -12.84 -12.53
N PRO A 158 -3.03 -13.92 -13.24
CA PRO A 158 -2.29 -14.40 -14.39
C PRO A 158 -2.35 -13.46 -15.60
N ASP A 159 -3.43 -12.70 -15.72
CA ASP A 159 -3.71 -11.77 -16.82
C ASP A 159 -3.23 -10.34 -16.56
N VAL A 160 -2.61 -10.09 -15.40
CA VAL A 160 -2.05 -8.79 -15.06
C VAL A 160 -0.61 -8.68 -15.59
N HIS A 161 -0.38 -7.69 -16.44
CA HIS A 161 0.96 -7.27 -16.84
C HIS A 161 1.66 -6.59 -15.67
N HIS A 162 2.93 -6.95 -15.44
CA HIS A 162 3.66 -6.48 -14.26
C HIS A 162 4.23 -5.06 -14.44
N PRO A 163 4.24 -4.25 -13.37
CA PRO A 163 5.02 -3.02 -13.32
C PRO A 163 6.51 -3.31 -13.43
N ALA A 164 7.30 -2.25 -13.65
CA ALA A 164 8.75 -2.31 -13.53
C ALA A 164 9.23 -2.78 -12.13
N GLY A 165 8.45 -2.48 -11.09
CA GLY A 165 8.75 -2.90 -9.72
C GLY A 165 7.57 -2.65 -8.78
N MET A 166 7.70 -3.15 -7.55
CA MET A 166 6.74 -2.88 -6.47
C MET A 166 7.42 -2.34 -5.20
N VAL A 167 6.78 -1.37 -4.55
CA VAL A 167 7.21 -0.82 -3.26
C VAL A 167 6.15 -1.08 -2.20
N LEU A 168 6.52 -1.74 -1.12
CA LEU A 168 5.61 -2.11 -0.04
C LEU A 168 6.05 -1.50 1.29
N LEU A 169 5.17 -0.73 1.91
CA LEU A 169 5.44 -0.03 3.18
C LEU A 169 4.61 -0.66 4.30
N SER A 170 5.25 -1.41 5.20
CA SER A 170 4.62 -2.09 6.34
C SER A 170 3.45 -2.98 5.88
N PRO A 171 3.63 -3.87 4.89
CA PRO A 171 2.51 -4.55 4.24
C PRO A 171 1.84 -5.57 5.18
N LEU A 172 0.52 -5.68 5.07
CA LEU A 172 -0.28 -6.72 5.72
C LEU A 172 -0.52 -7.84 4.71
N LEU A 173 -0.15 -9.08 5.01
CA LEU A 173 -0.31 -10.24 4.10
C LEU A 173 -1.10 -11.35 4.76
N ASP A 174 -0.84 -11.63 6.04
CA ASP A 174 -1.60 -12.60 6.81
C ASP A 174 -2.85 -11.93 7.40
N LEU A 175 -3.95 -11.96 6.64
CA LEU A 175 -5.23 -11.40 7.08
C LEU A 175 -5.82 -12.13 8.31
N THR A 176 -5.26 -13.27 8.74
CA THR A 176 -5.64 -13.94 10.00
C THR A 176 -4.94 -13.34 11.22
N PHE A 177 -3.91 -12.52 11.00
CA PHE A 177 -3.03 -11.95 12.02
C PHE A 177 -2.29 -12.99 12.87
N ALA A 178 -2.11 -14.22 12.39
CA ALA A 178 -1.36 -15.26 13.11
C ALA A 178 0.13 -14.88 13.24
N LEU A 179 0.74 -14.36 12.18
CA LEU A 179 2.11 -13.83 12.20
C LEU A 179 2.25 -12.67 13.19
N ALA A 180 1.37 -11.68 13.08
CA ALA A 180 1.33 -10.52 13.97
C ALA A 180 1.16 -10.91 15.45
N ARG A 181 0.23 -11.82 15.77
CA ARG A 181 0.01 -12.33 17.14
C ARG A 181 1.23 -13.05 17.70
N THR A 182 1.92 -13.81 16.85
CA THR A 182 3.15 -14.52 17.25
C THR A 182 4.25 -13.53 17.60
N ARG A 183 4.45 -12.51 16.75
CA ARG A 183 5.43 -11.44 17.00
C ARG A 183 5.11 -10.64 18.25
N GLU A 184 3.86 -10.29 18.49
CA GLU A 184 3.46 -9.50 19.65
C GLU A 184 3.77 -10.16 21.00
N ARG A 185 3.95 -11.50 21.04
CA ARG A 185 4.36 -12.22 22.26
C ARG A 185 5.76 -11.82 22.73
N THR A 186 6.65 -11.46 21.80
CA THR A 186 8.03 -11.06 22.10
C THR A 186 8.23 -9.57 21.97
N ARG A 187 7.51 -8.93 21.04
CA ARG A 187 7.62 -7.49 20.78
C ARG A 187 6.23 -6.89 20.51
N PRO A 188 5.55 -6.39 21.55
CA PRO A 188 4.25 -5.75 21.41
C PRO A 188 4.29 -4.52 20.50
N ASP A 189 3.27 -4.37 19.65
CA ASP A 189 3.11 -3.17 18.85
C ASP A 189 2.82 -1.94 19.74
N PRO A 190 3.49 -0.80 19.49
CA PRO A 190 3.34 0.39 20.33
C PRO A 190 2.02 1.14 20.11
N ALA A 191 1.31 0.90 18.99
CA ALA A 191 0.15 1.67 18.57
C ALA A 191 -1.17 0.90 18.73
N ILE A 192 -1.28 -0.31 18.17
CA ILE A 192 -2.52 -1.08 18.14
C ILE A 192 -2.24 -2.55 18.43
N ARG A 193 -3.16 -3.26 19.10
CA ARG A 193 -3.02 -4.71 19.31
C ARG A 193 -3.45 -5.48 18.08
N SER A 194 -2.79 -6.60 17.76
CA SER A 194 -3.16 -7.44 16.60
C SER A 194 -4.61 -7.90 16.63
N ARG A 195 -5.17 -8.16 17.81
CA ARG A 195 -6.60 -8.51 17.97
C ARG A 195 -7.54 -7.40 17.49
N ASP A 196 -7.18 -6.14 17.72
CA ASP A 196 -8.03 -4.98 17.42
C ASP A 196 -7.86 -4.59 15.94
N ALA A 197 -6.64 -4.73 15.40
CA ALA A 197 -6.40 -4.65 13.97
C ALA A 197 -7.14 -5.74 13.17
N ALA A 198 -7.17 -6.99 13.68
CA ALA A 198 -7.91 -8.09 13.06
C ALA A 198 -9.42 -7.79 12.97
N ARG A 199 -10.02 -7.23 14.03
CA ARG A 199 -11.44 -6.81 14.01
C ARG A 199 -11.75 -5.75 12.95
N LEU A 200 -10.80 -4.86 12.67
CA LEU A 200 -10.96 -3.87 11.61
C LEU A 200 -10.96 -4.55 10.23
N VAL A 201 -10.00 -5.45 9.99
CA VAL A 201 -9.90 -6.21 8.73
C VAL A 201 -11.10 -7.14 8.53
N GLU A 202 -11.67 -7.71 9.60
CA GLU A 202 -12.90 -8.50 9.55
C GLU A 202 -14.09 -7.72 8.96
N LEU A 203 -14.14 -6.39 9.04
CA LEU A 203 -15.20 -5.61 8.40
C LEU A 203 -15.24 -5.83 6.88
N TYR A 204 -14.10 -6.17 6.27
CA TYR A 204 -13.94 -6.42 4.86
C TYR A 204 -14.20 -7.87 4.47
N CYS A 205 -13.59 -8.84 5.16
CA CYS A 205 -13.61 -10.25 4.76
C CYS A 205 -14.57 -11.14 5.57
N ARG A 206 -15.39 -10.59 6.48
CA ARG A 206 -16.34 -11.38 7.29
C ARG A 206 -17.22 -12.28 6.41
N GLY A 207 -17.23 -13.56 6.76
CA GLY A 207 -18.05 -14.59 6.10
C GLY A 207 -17.41 -15.17 4.84
N ILE A 208 -16.16 -14.80 4.54
CA ILE A 208 -15.37 -15.39 3.46
C ILE A 208 -14.38 -16.38 4.09
N GLU A 209 -14.23 -17.54 3.46
CA GLU A 209 -13.22 -18.51 3.85
C GLU A 209 -11.82 -17.90 3.76
N HIS A 210 -11.04 -18.04 4.82
CA HIS A 210 -9.69 -17.47 4.88
C HIS A 210 -8.74 -18.12 3.87
N THR A 211 -9.10 -19.28 3.32
CA THR A 211 -8.39 -19.97 2.24
C THR A 211 -8.67 -19.42 0.85
N HIS A 212 -9.58 -18.43 0.72
CA HIS A 212 -9.85 -17.81 -0.58
C HIS A 212 -8.54 -17.26 -1.18
N PRO A 213 -8.21 -17.53 -2.47
CA PRO A 213 -6.90 -17.18 -3.04
C PRO A 213 -6.53 -15.70 -2.98
N ARG A 214 -7.54 -14.82 -3.01
CA ARG A 214 -7.37 -13.35 -2.85
C ARG A 214 -7.25 -12.86 -1.41
N LEU A 215 -7.39 -13.75 -0.42
CA LEU A 215 -7.22 -13.47 1.01
C LEU A 215 -5.98 -14.16 1.59
N LYS A 216 -5.71 -15.40 1.16
CA LYS A 216 -4.47 -16.12 1.46
C LYS A 216 -3.64 -16.21 0.18
N LEU A 217 -2.73 -15.27 0.04
CA LEU A 217 -1.89 -15.13 -1.15
C LEU A 217 -0.80 -16.21 -1.14
N ASP A 218 -0.83 -17.11 -2.11
CA ASP A 218 0.23 -18.12 -2.30
C ASP A 218 1.35 -17.54 -3.17
N VAL A 219 2.18 -16.68 -2.56
CA VAL A 219 3.26 -16.01 -3.27
C VAL A 219 4.38 -17.00 -3.62
N ALA A 220 4.75 -17.88 -2.69
CA ALA A 220 5.87 -18.81 -2.84
C ALA A 220 5.67 -19.86 -3.96
N GLN A 221 4.42 -20.26 -4.24
CA GLN A 221 4.09 -21.18 -5.33
C GLN A 221 3.37 -20.47 -6.49
N GLY A 222 3.25 -19.14 -6.42
CA GLY A 222 2.64 -18.32 -7.45
C GLY A 222 3.58 -18.06 -8.63
N ARG A 223 3.20 -17.10 -9.47
CA ARG A 223 4.06 -16.57 -10.52
C ARG A 223 5.16 -15.69 -9.92
N THR A 224 6.34 -15.68 -10.54
CA THR A 224 7.41 -14.74 -10.20
C THR A 224 6.93 -13.30 -10.33
N LEU A 225 6.98 -12.54 -9.24
CA LEU A 225 6.55 -11.14 -9.15
C LEU A 225 7.71 -10.19 -9.50
N PRO A 226 7.43 -8.93 -9.90
CA PRO A 226 8.48 -7.97 -10.26
C PRO A 226 9.38 -7.63 -9.06
N PRO A 227 10.57 -7.04 -9.30
CA PRO A 227 11.46 -6.62 -8.22
C PRO A 227 10.72 -5.82 -7.15
N ALA A 228 11.01 -6.12 -5.89
CA ALA A 228 10.29 -5.57 -4.76
C ALA A 228 11.22 -4.89 -3.75
N LEU A 229 10.86 -3.67 -3.33
CA LEU A 229 11.37 -3.07 -2.10
C LEU A 229 10.30 -3.17 -1.02
N ILE A 230 10.64 -3.81 0.10
CA ILE A 230 9.75 -3.99 1.25
C ILE A 230 10.39 -3.29 2.45
N GLN A 231 9.72 -2.28 2.99
CA GLN A 231 10.16 -1.57 4.20
C GLN A 231 9.15 -1.78 5.33
N ALA A 232 9.60 -2.17 6.52
CA ALA A 232 8.73 -2.27 7.70
C ALA A 232 9.45 -1.75 8.94
N GLY A 233 8.67 -1.27 9.91
CA GLY A 233 9.21 -0.86 11.20
C GLY A 233 9.64 -2.05 12.06
N GLY A 234 10.66 -1.89 12.88
CA GLY A 234 11.09 -2.92 13.83
C GLY A 234 10.15 -3.04 15.02
N ALA A 235 9.40 -1.99 15.38
CA ALA A 235 8.48 -1.98 16.52
C ALA A 235 7.06 -2.45 16.18
N GLU A 236 6.65 -2.44 14.91
CA GLU A 236 5.31 -2.86 14.50
C GLU A 236 5.14 -4.39 14.49
N MET A 237 3.88 -4.84 14.57
CA MET A 237 3.54 -6.26 14.43
C MET A 237 3.72 -6.80 13.00
N LEU A 238 3.54 -5.96 11.97
CA LEU A 238 3.53 -6.36 10.56
C LEU A 238 4.91 -6.53 9.94
N ALA A 239 5.97 -6.30 10.71
CA ALA A 239 7.31 -6.69 10.30
C ALA A 239 7.41 -8.22 10.07
N ALA A 240 6.59 -9.02 10.76
CA ALA A 240 6.52 -10.46 10.51
C ALA A 240 5.95 -10.77 9.13
N ASP A 241 4.88 -10.08 8.72
CA ASP A 241 4.30 -10.16 7.37
C ASP A 241 5.31 -9.72 6.30
N ALA A 242 6.03 -8.63 6.52
CA ALA A 242 7.06 -8.14 5.61
C ALA A 242 8.21 -9.16 5.41
N ILE A 243 8.66 -9.80 6.49
CA ILE A 243 9.69 -10.85 6.45
C ILE A 243 9.17 -12.05 5.67
N ALA A 244 7.98 -12.56 6.01
CA ALA A 244 7.39 -13.72 5.35
C ALA A 244 7.20 -13.47 3.84
N LEU A 245 6.69 -12.30 3.46
CA LEU A 245 6.53 -11.95 2.05
C LEU A 245 7.88 -11.92 1.31
N ALA A 246 8.92 -11.34 1.91
CA ALA A 246 10.24 -11.29 1.28
C ALA A 246 10.85 -12.69 1.10
N GLU A 247 10.57 -13.62 2.02
CA GLU A 247 10.96 -15.03 1.88
C GLU A 247 10.17 -15.72 0.77
N ASP A 248 8.84 -15.54 0.73
CA ASP A 248 7.97 -16.13 -0.30
C ASP A 248 8.31 -15.62 -1.70
N LEU A 249 8.58 -14.31 -1.86
CA LEU A 249 9.01 -13.73 -3.14
C LEU A 249 10.30 -14.36 -3.65
N ARG A 250 11.29 -14.56 -2.77
CA ARG A 250 12.55 -15.22 -3.12
C ARG A 250 12.35 -16.70 -3.43
N ALA A 251 11.46 -17.37 -2.71
CA ALA A 251 11.11 -18.77 -2.97
C ALA A 251 10.46 -18.95 -4.35
N ALA A 252 9.69 -17.97 -4.81
CA ALA A 252 9.10 -17.92 -6.16
C ALA A 252 10.07 -17.45 -7.26
N GLY A 253 11.37 -17.30 -6.94
CA GLY A 253 12.41 -16.87 -7.89
C GLY A 253 12.46 -15.36 -8.14
N GLY A 254 11.71 -14.55 -7.39
CA GLY A 254 11.70 -13.09 -7.51
C GLY A 254 12.79 -12.40 -6.69
N GLU A 255 12.96 -11.10 -6.93
CA GLU A 255 13.89 -10.25 -6.20
C GLU A 255 13.17 -9.44 -5.11
N ALA A 256 13.59 -9.60 -3.86
CA ALA A 256 13.04 -8.86 -2.73
C ALA A 256 14.14 -8.20 -1.88
N HIS A 257 14.12 -6.87 -1.84
CA HIS A 257 14.93 -6.03 -0.97
C HIS A 257 14.14 -5.73 0.30
N LEU A 258 14.44 -6.46 1.38
CA LEU A 258 13.79 -6.26 2.67
C LEU A 258 14.60 -5.30 3.53
N GLN A 259 13.95 -4.26 4.05
CA GLN A 259 14.52 -3.32 5.01
C GLN A 259 13.64 -3.25 6.27
N ILE A 260 14.13 -3.84 7.36
CA ILE A 260 13.52 -3.67 8.69
C ILE A 260 14.21 -2.50 9.38
N TRP A 261 13.47 -1.42 9.59
CA TRP A 261 13.97 -0.20 10.22
C TRP A 261 13.85 -0.27 11.74
N PRO A 262 14.95 -0.40 12.50
CA PRO A 262 14.89 -0.65 13.94
C PRO A 262 14.04 0.38 14.68
N ASP A 263 13.24 -0.09 15.64
CA ASP A 263 12.38 0.70 16.53
C ASP A 263 11.31 1.57 15.85
N GLN A 264 11.21 1.55 14.53
CA GLN A 264 10.19 2.30 13.79
C GLN A 264 8.81 1.67 13.91
N VAL A 265 7.79 2.53 13.85
CA VAL A 265 6.38 2.17 13.94
C VAL A 265 5.77 1.90 12.56
N HIS A 266 4.53 1.41 12.57
CA HIS A 266 3.73 1.16 11.38
C HIS A 266 3.69 2.37 10.44
N VAL A 267 4.13 2.19 9.18
CA VAL A 267 4.18 3.21 8.13
C VAL A 267 4.91 4.48 8.57
N PHE A 268 6.03 4.33 9.29
CA PHE A 268 6.86 5.44 9.75
C PHE A 268 7.31 6.39 8.62
N GLN A 269 7.37 5.90 7.38
CA GLN A 269 7.65 6.68 6.18
C GLN A 269 6.69 7.86 6.00
N ALA A 270 5.44 7.77 6.48
CA ALA A 270 4.49 8.87 6.42
C ALA A 270 4.75 9.95 7.49
N LEU A 271 5.71 9.75 8.41
CA LEU A 271 5.86 10.52 9.64
C LEU A 271 7.25 11.18 9.81
N PRO A 272 7.78 11.92 8.81
CA PRO A 272 9.13 12.50 8.87
C PRO A 272 9.31 13.60 9.93
N ARG A 273 8.22 14.05 10.57
CA ARG A 273 8.27 14.96 11.72
C ARG A 273 8.39 14.24 13.05
N LEU A 274 8.06 12.95 13.10
CA LEU A 274 8.16 12.13 14.31
C LEU A 274 9.46 11.33 14.36
N THR A 275 9.96 10.91 13.20
CA THR A 275 11.17 10.11 13.07
C THR A 275 12.08 10.67 11.97
N PRO A 276 13.39 10.85 12.24
CA PRO A 276 14.36 11.21 11.21
C PRO A 276 14.58 10.08 10.19
N GLU A 277 14.36 8.81 10.56
CA GLU A 277 14.54 7.63 9.71
C GLU A 277 13.60 7.60 8.50
N ALA A 278 12.44 8.26 8.55
CA ALA A 278 11.53 8.33 7.41
C ALA A 278 12.19 8.94 6.16
N VAL A 279 13.11 9.90 6.34
CA VAL A 279 13.77 10.60 5.23
C VAL A 279 14.72 9.68 4.44
N PRO A 280 15.72 9.01 5.07
CA PRO A 280 16.54 8.04 4.35
C PRO A 280 15.70 6.87 3.82
N ALA A 281 14.69 6.38 4.55
CA ALA A 281 13.80 5.32 4.04
C ALA A 281 13.10 5.72 2.73
N MET A 282 12.56 6.93 2.65
CA MET A 282 11.92 7.42 1.42
C MET A 282 12.92 7.75 0.31
N ARG A 283 14.18 8.06 0.63
CA ARG A 283 15.25 8.18 -0.37
C ARG A 283 15.60 6.82 -0.98
N ASP A 284 15.66 5.76 -0.17
CA ASP A 284 15.87 4.40 -0.65
C ASP A 284 14.71 3.97 -1.57
N VAL A 285 13.47 4.30 -1.20
CA VAL A 285 12.30 4.10 -2.07
C VAL A 285 12.46 4.82 -3.41
N ALA A 286 12.87 6.09 -3.39
CA ALA A 286 13.05 6.86 -4.63
C ALA A 286 14.20 6.31 -5.49
N GLY A 287 15.30 5.86 -4.87
CA GLY A 287 16.43 5.21 -5.55
C GLY A 287 15.99 3.92 -6.23
N PHE A 288 15.32 3.04 -5.50
CA PHE A 288 14.76 1.80 -6.05
C PHE A 288 13.83 2.06 -7.25
N ILE A 289 12.93 3.03 -7.15
CA ILE A 289 12.02 3.41 -8.26
C ILE A 289 12.81 3.88 -9.48
N ALA A 290 13.86 4.67 -9.29
CA ALA A 290 14.70 5.12 -10.38
C ALA A 290 15.43 3.95 -11.05
N ASP A 291 15.94 3.01 -10.26
CA ASP A 291 16.67 1.84 -10.75
C ASP A 291 15.75 0.94 -11.60
N VAL A 292 14.59 0.55 -11.09
CA VAL A 292 13.68 -0.34 -11.83
C VAL A 292 13.11 0.29 -13.11
N LEU A 293 12.93 1.62 -13.14
CA LEU A 293 12.44 2.34 -14.33
C LEU A 293 13.53 2.67 -15.37
N THR A 294 14.80 2.37 -15.05
CA THR A 294 15.93 2.55 -15.97
C THR A 294 16.50 1.23 -16.49
N GLN A 295 16.27 0.13 -15.79
CA GLN A 295 16.64 -1.20 -16.25
C GLN A 295 15.80 -1.58 -17.49
N PRO A 296 16.43 -1.95 -18.62
CA PRO A 296 15.69 -2.66 -19.66
C PRO A 296 15.21 -3.98 -19.05
N MET A 297 13.91 -4.26 -19.14
CA MET A 297 13.37 -5.56 -18.78
C MET A 297 14.13 -6.62 -19.58
N ILE A 298 15.02 -7.37 -18.92
CA ILE A 298 15.54 -8.60 -19.49
C ILE A 298 14.33 -9.54 -19.46
N GLU A 299 13.73 -9.78 -20.63
CA GLU A 299 12.84 -10.92 -20.82
C GLU A 299 13.61 -12.16 -20.37
N GLN A 300 13.33 -12.63 -19.15
CA GLN A 300 13.69 -13.98 -18.74
C GLN A 300 12.74 -14.90 -19.50
N ALA A 301 13.06 -15.13 -20.77
CA ALA A 301 12.51 -16.20 -21.56
C ALA A 301 13.07 -17.52 -21.02
N GLY A 302 12.19 -18.38 -20.49
CA GLY A 302 12.53 -19.72 -20.01
C GLY A 302 11.42 -20.37 -19.23
#